data_AF-A0A418CDU4-F1
#
_entry.id   AF-A0A418CDU4-F1
#
_cell.length_a   1.000
_cell.length_b   1.000
_cell.length_c   1.000
_cell.angle_alpha   90.00
_cell.angle_beta   90.00
_cell.angle_gamma   90.00
#
_symmetry.space_group_name_H-M   'P 1'
#
loop_
_entity.id
_entity.type
_entity.pdbx_description
1 polymer ?
#
loop_
_entity_poly.entity_id
_entity_poly.type
_entity_poly.pdbx_seq_one_letter_code
_entity_poly.pdbx_strand_id
1 'polypeptide(L)'
;LNLLAEQERQLLAKMSLTSERERTSKLASLEHNRQNIRINQFRNMMYLPLCIHWSTEKGILPGTHQSFDDFNDEFLCVEVVTQLLAFAEAVVGTNQESKYVRRCSMTMAAPLLGSPHHAPMFMPLISSLVVKFNSTVSSSRRKSRKAHFGAHSTQRRVLMSASLSKDLQQKYNVRSIPIRKDDEVLIVRGSNKGKEGRVTQVYRKKFVIHVERVVKEKANGSAVNTGIHPSKVVITKLKLDKDRKKILERKNRAVGDKNKGKFTEADVAMANVD
;
A
#
# COMPACT_ATOMS: atom_id res chain seq x y z
N LEU A 1 -5.12 -1.09 -32.94
CA LEU A 1 -3.94 -1.94 -33.25
C LEU A 1 -3.54 -1.82 -34.72
N ASN A 2 -4.48 -1.98 -35.66
CA ASN A 2 -4.22 -1.83 -37.11
C ASN A 2 -3.62 -0.46 -37.49
N LEU A 3 -4.14 0.63 -36.91
CA LEU A 3 -3.61 1.98 -37.10
C LEU A 3 -2.15 2.16 -36.62
N LEU A 4 -1.74 1.51 -35.53
CA LEU A 4 -0.35 1.54 -35.06
C LEU A 4 0.58 0.75 -36.00
N ALA A 5 0.10 -0.36 -36.56
CA ALA A 5 0.84 -1.15 -37.55
C ALA A 5 1.00 -0.42 -38.90
N GLU A 6 0.07 0.45 -39.27
CA GLU A 6 0.22 1.35 -40.43
C GLU A 6 1.25 2.45 -40.16
N GLN A 7 1.26 3.02 -38.96
CA GLN A 7 2.26 4.01 -38.55
C GLN A 7 3.68 3.43 -38.49
N GLU A 8 3.85 2.19 -37.99
CA GLU A 8 5.12 1.45 -38.05
C GLU A 8 5.58 1.26 -39.50
N ARG A 9 4.69 0.84 -40.40
CA ARG A 9 5.01 0.68 -41.85
C ARG A 9 5.39 2.00 -42.51
N GLN A 10 4.71 3.10 -42.20
CA GLN A 10 5.03 4.43 -42.71
C GLN A 10 6.38 4.97 -42.18
N LEU A 11 6.77 4.63 -40.94
CA LEU A 11 8.07 5.02 -40.38
C LEU A 11 9.22 4.20 -40.97
N LEU A 12 8.99 2.92 -41.25
CA LEU A 12 9.96 2.04 -41.91
C LEU A 12 10.17 2.41 -43.39
N ALA A 13 9.12 2.86 -44.09
CA ALA A 13 9.18 3.26 -45.49
C ALA A 13 9.87 4.63 -45.73
N LYS A 14 10.01 5.47 -44.71
CA LYS A 14 10.69 6.78 -44.81
C LYS A 14 12.20 6.60 -44.83
N MET A 15 12.79 6.47 -46.04
CA MET A 15 14.24 6.30 -46.26
C MET A 15 15.10 7.59 -46.16
N SER A 16 14.60 8.74 -45.66
CA SER A 16 15.40 9.99 -45.61
C SER A 16 16.23 10.13 -44.33
N LEU A 17 17.53 10.44 -44.47
CA LEU A 17 18.63 10.63 -43.47
C LEU A 17 18.32 11.59 -42.28
N THR A 18 17.17 11.46 -41.64
CA THR A 18 16.90 11.97 -40.29
C THR A 18 17.30 10.87 -39.33
N SER A 19 18.14 11.23 -38.36
CA SER A 19 19.01 10.31 -37.61
C SER A 19 18.30 8.99 -37.23
N GLU A 20 18.94 7.85 -37.49
CA GLU A 20 18.39 6.52 -37.14
C GLU A 20 17.92 6.43 -35.68
N ARG A 21 18.51 7.28 -34.81
CA ARG A 21 18.11 7.51 -33.42
C ARG A 21 16.68 8.01 -33.26
N GLU A 22 16.23 8.93 -34.10
CA GLU A 22 14.85 9.41 -34.05
C GLU A 22 13.85 8.34 -34.51
N ARG A 23 14.20 7.55 -35.53
CA ARG A 23 13.34 6.45 -36.00
C ARG A 23 13.23 5.34 -34.95
N THR A 24 14.34 4.92 -34.37
CA THR A 24 14.37 3.91 -33.29
C THR A 24 13.61 4.39 -32.04
N SER A 25 13.72 5.67 -31.67
CA SER A 25 12.94 6.24 -30.56
C SER A 25 11.43 6.24 -30.84
N LYS A 26 11.01 6.55 -32.07
CA LYS A 26 9.59 6.54 -32.47
C LYS A 26 9.04 5.11 -32.53
N LEU A 27 9.81 4.16 -33.06
CA LEU A 27 9.44 2.74 -33.05
C LEU A 27 9.28 2.21 -31.62
N ALA A 28 10.22 2.50 -30.72
CA ALA A 28 10.13 2.13 -29.31
C ALA A 28 8.89 2.72 -28.63
N SER A 29 8.51 3.97 -28.97
CA SER A 29 7.28 4.60 -28.45
C SER A 29 6.00 3.93 -28.96
N LEU A 30 5.98 3.47 -30.22
CA LEU A 30 4.84 2.75 -30.81
C LEU A 30 4.70 1.35 -30.20
N GLU A 31 5.81 0.65 -29.99
CA GLU A 31 5.85 -0.65 -29.32
C GLU A 31 5.32 -0.56 -27.89
N HIS A 32 5.73 0.47 -27.13
CA HIS A 32 5.21 0.72 -25.79
C HIS A 32 3.70 0.98 -25.79
N ASN A 33 3.20 1.78 -26.74
CA ASN A 33 1.76 2.03 -26.89
C ASN A 33 0.98 0.76 -27.27
N ARG A 34 1.55 -0.09 -28.13
CA ARG A 34 0.96 -1.37 -28.52
C ARG A 34 0.90 -2.35 -27.35
N GLN A 35 1.95 -2.40 -26.52
CA GLN A 35 1.96 -3.19 -25.29
C GLN A 35 0.90 -2.70 -24.31
N ASN A 36 0.77 -1.39 -24.10
CA ASN A 36 -0.25 -0.82 -23.22
C ASN A 36 -1.69 -1.14 -23.67
N ILE A 37 -1.97 -1.08 -24.97
CA ILE A 37 -3.29 -1.46 -25.52
C ILE A 37 -3.57 -2.95 -25.30
N ARG A 38 -2.58 -3.83 -25.53
CA ARG A 38 -2.72 -5.28 -25.29
C ARG A 38 -2.95 -5.59 -23.80
N ILE A 39 -2.22 -4.93 -22.91
CA ILE A 39 -2.40 -5.07 -21.46
C ILE A 39 -3.80 -4.60 -21.05
N ASN A 40 -4.29 -3.50 -21.61
CA ASN A 40 -5.63 -3.00 -21.32
C ASN A 40 -6.73 -3.90 -21.90
N GLN A 41 -6.56 -4.45 -23.10
CA GLN A 41 -7.47 -5.44 -23.68
C GLN A 41 -7.52 -6.73 -22.85
N PHE A 42 -6.36 -7.22 -22.40
CA PHE A 42 -6.27 -8.38 -21.51
C PHE A 42 -6.93 -8.11 -20.15
N ARG A 43 -6.70 -6.93 -19.56
CA ARG A 43 -7.41 -6.50 -18.36
C ARG A 43 -8.92 -6.47 -18.60
N ASN A 44 -9.38 -5.82 -19.65
CA ASN A 44 -10.81 -5.74 -19.97
C ASN A 44 -11.42 -7.14 -20.19
N MET A 45 -10.72 -8.05 -20.86
CA MET A 45 -11.14 -9.44 -21.06
C MET A 45 -11.21 -10.23 -19.74
N MET A 46 -10.31 -9.98 -18.79
CA MET A 46 -10.34 -10.62 -17.46
C MET A 46 -11.38 -10.00 -16.53
N TYR A 47 -11.69 -8.70 -16.69
CA TYR A 47 -12.66 -7.99 -15.87
C TYR A 47 -14.11 -8.08 -16.40
N LEU A 48 -14.32 -8.23 -17.72
CA LEU A 48 -15.66 -8.37 -18.30
C LEU A 48 -16.46 -9.56 -17.72
N PRO A 49 -15.88 -10.77 -17.56
CA PRO A 49 -16.57 -11.90 -16.95
C PRO A 49 -16.96 -11.64 -15.49
N LEU A 50 -16.13 -10.90 -14.74
CA LEU A 50 -16.41 -10.48 -13.36
C LEU A 50 -17.54 -9.44 -13.31
N CYS A 51 -17.64 -8.55 -14.30
CA CYS A 51 -18.73 -7.58 -14.41
C CYS A 51 -20.04 -8.25 -14.83
N ILE A 52 -20.01 -9.23 -15.73
CA ILE A 52 -21.20 -9.98 -16.17
C ILE A 52 -21.72 -10.83 -15.01
N HIS A 53 -20.85 -11.51 -14.25
CA HIS A 53 -21.22 -12.29 -13.06
C HIS A 53 -21.82 -11.41 -11.94
N TRP A 54 -21.35 -10.17 -11.78
CA TRP A 54 -21.92 -9.23 -10.81
C TRP A 54 -23.26 -8.63 -11.28
N SER A 55 -23.48 -8.49 -12.59
CA SER A 55 -24.73 -7.98 -13.17
C SER A 55 -25.84 -9.04 -13.17
N THR A 56 -25.51 -10.31 -13.42
CA THR A 56 -26.46 -11.43 -13.36
C THR A 56 -26.92 -11.74 -11.94
N GLU A 57 -26.04 -11.60 -10.93
CA GLU A 57 -26.43 -11.70 -9.51
C GLU A 57 -27.38 -10.57 -9.05
N LYS A 58 -27.47 -9.47 -9.78
CA LYS A 58 -28.32 -8.31 -9.43
C LYS A 58 -29.52 -8.10 -10.35
N GLY A 59 -29.72 -8.96 -11.35
CA GLY A 59 -30.93 -8.95 -12.19
C GLY A 59 -31.14 -7.67 -13.01
N ILE A 60 -30.07 -6.95 -13.37
CA ILE A 60 -30.17 -5.75 -14.22
C ILE A 60 -29.59 -6.10 -15.59
N LEU A 61 -30.48 -6.34 -16.56
CA LEU A 61 -30.13 -6.38 -17.99
C LEU A 61 -30.62 -5.08 -18.64
N PRO A 62 -29.75 -4.27 -19.26
CA PRO A 62 -30.16 -3.45 -20.39
C PRO A 62 -30.09 -4.30 -21.67
N GLY A 63 -31.23 -4.42 -22.35
CA GLY A 63 -31.36 -5.19 -23.58
C GLY A 63 -30.61 -4.54 -24.74
N THR A 64 -29.48 -5.15 -25.12
CA THR A 64 -28.96 -5.14 -26.50
C THR A 64 -28.19 -6.43 -26.70
N HIS A 65 -28.91 -7.51 -27.01
CA HIS A 65 -28.34 -8.68 -27.67
C HIS A 65 -28.10 -8.28 -29.12
N GLN A 66 -26.84 -8.10 -29.52
CA GLN A 66 -26.48 -8.19 -30.93
C GLN A 66 -25.00 -8.53 -31.12
N SER A 67 -24.79 -9.66 -31.79
CA SER A 67 -23.58 -10.16 -32.45
C SER A 67 -22.37 -10.47 -31.56
N PHE A 68 -22.34 -11.70 -31.04
CA PHE A 68 -21.09 -12.42 -30.77
C PHE A 68 -21.25 -13.91 -31.17
N ASP A 69 -21.83 -14.16 -32.35
CA ASP A 69 -22.13 -15.50 -32.87
C ASP A 69 -21.11 -16.01 -33.91
N ASP A 70 -19.95 -15.36 -34.10
CA ASP A 70 -18.97 -15.78 -35.11
C ASP A 70 -17.63 -16.25 -34.53
N PHE A 71 -17.66 -17.07 -33.48
CA PHE A 71 -16.50 -17.88 -33.09
C PHE A 71 -16.93 -19.26 -32.58
N ASN A 72 -17.57 -20.03 -33.47
CA ASN A 72 -17.50 -21.48 -33.43
C ASN A 72 -16.29 -21.91 -34.26
N ASP A 73 -15.28 -22.47 -33.61
CA ASP A 73 -14.65 -23.70 -34.08
C ASP A 73 -14.12 -24.46 -32.86
N GLU A 74 -14.52 -25.72 -32.82
CA GLU A 74 -14.44 -26.69 -31.72
C GLU A 74 -12.98 -27.11 -31.40
N PHE A 75 -12.80 -27.75 -30.24
CA PHE A 75 -11.65 -28.56 -29.78
C PHE A 75 -10.70 -28.09 -28.66
N LEU A 76 -10.96 -27.01 -27.93
CA LEU A 76 -10.03 -26.58 -26.84
C LEU A 76 -10.61 -26.50 -25.41
N CYS A 77 -11.85 -26.91 -25.18
CA CYS A 77 -12.50 -26.72 -23.87
C CYS A 77 -12.39 -27.90 -22.89
N VAL A 78 -11.95 -29.11 -23.28
CA VAL A 78 -11.94 -30.27 -22.37
C VAL A 78 -10.54 -30.59 -21.82
N GLU A 79 -9.48 -30.41 -22.62
CA GLU A 79 -8.11 -30.70 -22.17
C GLU A 79 -7.54 -29.62 -21.24
N VAL A 80 -7.85 -28.34 -21.50
CA VAL A 80 -7.33 -27.23 -20.68
C VAL A 80 -7.97 -27.20 -19.29
N VAL A 81 -9.26 -27.56 -19.20
CA VAL A 81 -10.01 -27.58 -17.92
C VAL A 81 -9.61 -28.78 -17.06
N THR A 82 -9.36 -29.94 -17.68
CA THR A 82 -8.89 -31.14 -16.95
C THR A 82 -7.43 -31.02 -16.50
N GLN A 83 -6.57 -30.39 -17.29
CA GLN A 83 -5.19 -30.10 -16.90
C GLN A 83 -5.09 -29.05 -15.76
N LEU A 84 -5.98 -28.04 -15.76
CA LEU A 84 -6.03 -27.04 -14.69
C LEU A 84 -6.53 -27.62 -13.35
N LEU A 85 -7.46 -28.58 -13.38
CA LEU A 85 -7.93 -29.27 -12.17
C LEU A 85 -6.88 -30.25 -11.62
N ALA A 86 -6.18 -30.99 -12.49
CA ALA A 86 -5.10 -31.89 -12.07
C ALA A 86 -3.89 -31.13 -11.46
N PHE A 87 -3.60 -29.92 -11.96
CA PHE A 87 -2.55 -29.07 -11.40
C PHE A 87 -2.96 -28.43 -10.06
N ALA A 88 -4.25 -28.16 -9.86
CA ALA A 88 -4.77 -27.64 -8.60
C ALA A 88 -4.72 -28.68 -7.47
N GLU A 89 -4.98 -29.96 -7.76
CA GLU A 89 -4.85 -31.04 -6.77
C GLU A 89 -3.39 -31.32 -6.39
N ALA A 90 -2.45 -31.20 -7.34
CA ALA A 90 -1.01 -31.39 -7.08
C ALA A 90 -0.37 -30.26 -6.24
N VAL A 91 -0.88 -29.02 -6.34
CA VAL A 91 -0.33 -27.86 -5.61
C VAL A 91 -0.85 -27.75 -4.18
N VAL A 92 -2.03 -28.31 -3.87
CA VAL A 92 -2.59 -28.31 -2.49
C VAL A 92 -2.01 -29.46 -1.64
N GLY A 93 -1.42 -30.49 -2.26
CA GLY A 93 -0.89 -31.68 -1.58
C GLY A 93 0.50 -31.58 -0.95
N THR A 94 1.16 -30.41 -0.92
CA THR A 94 2.52 -30.29 -0.33
C THR A 94 2.65 -29.13 0.64
N ASN A 95 1.89 -29.18 1.73
CA ASN A 95 2.28 -28.54 2.99
C ASN A 95 1.55 -29.18 4.17
N GLN A 96 1.76 -30.48 4.36
CA GLN A 96 1.72 -31.09 5.68
C GLN A 96 2.67 -32.29 5.73
N GLU A 97 3.49 -32.28 6.79
CA GLU A 97 4.20 -33.44 7.36
C GLU A 97 5.56 -33.85 6.77
N SER A 98 6.60 -33.14 7.22
CA SER A 98 7.89 -33.77 7.54
C SER A 98 7.82 -34.38 8.94
N LYS A 99 7.30 -35.61 9.03
CA LYS A 99 7.74 -36.66 9.97
C LYS A 99 7.39 -38.01 9.35
N TYR A 100 8.30 -38.97 9.53
CA TYR A 100 8.20 -40.40 9.20
C TYR A 100 8.75 -40.91 7.86
N VAL A 101 9.95 -41.47 8.00
CA VAL A 101 10.63 -42.49 7.20
C VAL A 101 9.74 -43.73 7.00
N ARG A 102 9.71 -44.31 5.79
CA ARG A 102 9.97 -45.74 5.47
C ARG A 102 9.36 -46.19 4.12
N ARG A 103 10.26 -46.64 3.23
CA ARG A 103 10.32 -48.00 2.65
C ARG A 103 9.59 -48.33 1.32
N CYS A 104 10.35 -49.11 0.52
CA CYS A 104 9.99 -50.01 -0.59
C CYS A 104 9.66 -49.35 -1.94
N SER A 105 10.44 -49.46 -3.02
CA SER A 105 11.06 -50.59 -3.76
C SER A 105 10.28 -50.93 -5.03
N MET A 106 11.02 -51.25 -6.10
CA MET A 106 10.59 -51.85 -7.39
C MET A 106 9.96 -50.90 -8.42
N THR A 107 10.17 -50.99 -9.74
CA THR A 107 11.21 -51.48 -10.69
C THR A 107 10.61 -51.20 -12.10
N MET A 108 11.46 -51.23 -13.15
CA MET A 108 11.13 -51.29 -14.61
C MET A 108 10.73 -49.95 -15.24
N ALA A 109 10.96 -49.63 -16.51
CA ALA A 109 11.84 -50.05 -17.60
C ALA A 109 11.58 -48.98 -18.71
N ALA A 110 12.57 -48.65 -19.52
CA ALA A 110 12.50 -47.65 -20.60
C ALA A 110 11.72 -48.18 -21.85
N PRO A 111 11.74 -47.58 -23.08
CA PRO A 111 12.11 -46.22 -23.54
C PRO A 111 11.20 -45.65 -24.68
N LEU A 112 11.52 -44.42 -25.15
CA LEU A 112 11.58 -43.93 -26.55
C LEU A 112 10.68 -42.76 -27.02
N LEU A 113 11.41 -41.83 -27.67
CA LEU A 113 11.08 -40.92 -28.78
C LEU A 113 10.44 -39.55 -28.48
N GLY A 114 11.18 -38.49 -28.84
CA GLY A 114 10.56 -37.24 -29.33
C GLY A 114 11.17 -35.92 -28.86
N SER A 115 12.36 -35.58 -29.36
CA SER A 115 12.83 -34.24 -29.76
C SER A 115 12.91 -33.04 -28.77
N PRO A 116 13.91 -32.13 -28.96
CA PRO A 116 14.31 -31.18 -27.94
C PRO A 116 13.81 -29.76 -28.24
N HIS A 117 13.10 -29.15 -27.29
CA HIS A 117 13.04 -27.69 -27.20
C HIS A 117 13.41 -27.25 -25.78
N HIS A 118 14.67 -26.84 -25.65
CA HIS A 118 15.22 -26.20 -24.48
C HIS A 118 14.86 -24.70 -24.49
N ALA A 119 14.20 -24.28 -23.41
CA ALA A 119 14.18 -22.96 -22.78
C ALA A 119 13.37 -21.81 -23.43
N PRO A 120 12.89 -20.82 -22.64
CA PRO A 120 13.06 -20.62 -21.20
C PRO A 120 11.73 -20.59 -20.42
N MET A 121 11.79 -21.13 -19.20
CA MET A 121 10.80 -20.95 -18.14
C MET A 121 10.56 -19.46 -17.90
N PHE A 122 9.49 -18.90 -18.46
CA PHE A 122 9.03 -17.57 -18.09
C PHE A 122 8.32 -17.70 -16.75
N MET A 123 9.09 -17.60 -15.66
CA MET A 123 8.53 -17.47 -14.32
C MET A 123 7.56 -16.28 -14.36
N PRO A 124 6.30 -16.46 -13.93
CA PRO A 124 5.44 -15.31 -13.71
C PRO A 124 6.12 -14.49 -12.63
N LEU A 125 6.56 -13.29 -13.00
CA LEU A 125 6.93 -12.25 -12.05
C LEU A 125 5.69 -12.01 -11.18
N ILE A 126 5.66 -12.70 -10.05
CA ILE A 126 4.76 -12.44 -8.94
C ILE A 126 4.99 -10.98 -8.63
N SER A 127 4.02 -10.16 -9.04
CA SER A 127 3.91 -8.77 -8.63
C SER A 127 3.95 -8.76 -7.10
N SER A 128 5.12 -8.51 -6.55
CA SER A 128 5.32 -8.34 -5.13
C SER A 128 4.71 -6.98 -4.77
N LEU A 129 3.38 -6.98 -4.64
CA LEU A 129 2.68 -5.95 -3.90
C LEU A 129 3.38 -5.88 -2.53
N VAL A 130 4.16 -4.83 -2.30
CA VAL A 130 4.94 -4.64 -1.08
C VAL A 130 4.00 -4.72 0.12
N VAL A 131 3.99 -5.89 0.74
CA VAL A 131 3.14 -6.21 1.88
C VAL A 131 3.91 -5.97 3.16
N LYS A 132 3.15 -5.62 4.18
CA LYS A 132 3.63 -5.61 5.55
C LYS A 132 4.08 -7.03 5.93
N PHE A 133 5.38 -7.22 6.10
CA PHE A 133 6.00 -8.55 6.31
C PHE A 133 5.69 -9.20 7.67
N ASN A 134 5.36 -8.40 8.69
CA ASN A 134 5.14 -8.92 10.04
C ASN A 134 3.71 -9.47 10.22
N SER A 135 3.61 -10.79 10.41
CA SER A 135 2.36 -11.54 10.61
C SER A 135 1.56 -11.09 11.85
N THR A 136 2.22 -10.59 12.90
CA THR A 136 1.56 -10.18 14.16
C THR A 136 0.73 -8.91 13.99
N VAL A 137 1.01 -8.09 12.97
CA VAL A 137 0.37 -6.76 12.85
C VAL A 137 -0.67 -6.76 11.74
N SER A 138 -1.93 -6.93 12.11
CA SER A 138 -3.04 -6.99 11.14
C SER A 138 -3.17 -5.72 10.27
N SER A 139 -3.54 -5.92 9.00
CA SER A 139 -3.96 -4.89 8.04
C SER A 139 -5.49 -4.71 7.97
N SER A 140 -6.25 -5.55 8.69
CA SER A 140 -7.72 -5.54 8.65
C SER A 140 -8.29 -4.22 9.17
N ARG A 141 -9.11 -3.55 8.33
CA ARG A 141 -9.81 -2.30 8.66
C ARG A 141 -10.65 -2.43 9.93
N ARG A 142 -11.36 -3.56 10.12
CA ARG A 142 -12.22 -3.80 11.29
C ARG A 142 -11.40 -3.85 12.58
N LYS A 143 -10.27 -4.59 12.58
CA LYS A 143 -9.37 -4.69 13.74
C LYS A 143 -8.74 -3.34 14.09
N SER A 144 -8.26 -2.60 13.09
CA SER A 144 -7.66 -1.27 13.28
C SER A 144 -8.66 -0.25 13.87
N ARG A 145 -9.88 -0.18 13.34
CA ARG A 145 -10.92 0.72 13.86
C ARG A 145 -11.34 0.35 15.29
N LYS A 146 -11.51 -0.94 15.58
CA LYS A 146 -11.83 -1.42 16.94
C LYS A 146 -10.75 -1.01 17.94
N ALA A 147 -9.47 -1.16 17.59
CA ALA A 147 -8.36 -0.75 18.43
C ALA A 147 -8.32 0.78 18.66
N HIS A 148 -8.61 1.59 17.65
CA HIS A 148 -8.62 3.05 17.79
C HIS A 148 -9.76 3.55 18.68
N PHE A 149 -11.00 3.14 18.40
CA PHE A 149 -12.17 3.63 19.15
C PHE A 149 -12.30 2.97 20.53
N GLY A 150 -11.84 1.73 20.68
CA GLY A 150 -11.79 1.00 21.94
C GLY A 150 -10.56 1.30 22.81
N ALA A 151 -9.68 2.22 22.39
CA ALA A 151 -8.46 2.54 23.12
C ALA A 151 -8.74 3.07 24.54
N HIS A 152 -7.94 2.64 25.51
CA HIS A 152 -7.96 3.15 26.89
C HIS A 152 -7.31 4.54 27.02
N SER A 153 -7.46 5.21 28.16
CA SER A 153 -7.02 6.62 28.34
C SER A 153 -5.54 6.85 28.05
N THR A 154 -4.66 5.92 28.44
CA THR A 154 -3.21 6.06 28.22
C THR A 154 -2.86 5.92 26.75
N GLN A 155 -3.48 4.99 26.02
CA GLN A 155 -3.31 4.87 24.58
C GLN A 155 -3.89 6.09 23.84
N ARG A 156 -5.06 6.59 24.26
CA ARG A 156 -5.64 7.82 23.71
C ARG A 156 -4.73 9.03 23.88
N ARG A 157 -4.00 9.14 25.00
CA ARG A 157 -2.98 10.18 25.19
C ARG A 157 -1.91 10.14 24.09
N VAL A 158 -1.45 8.96 23.69
CA VAL A 158 -0.44 8.80 22.63
C VAL A 158 -1.03 9.12 21.26
N LEU A 159 -2.24 8.63 20.97
CA LEU A 159 -2.96 8.91 19.73
C LEU A 159 -3.22 10.41 19.55
N MET A 160 -3.56 11.10 20.65
CA MET A 160 -3.77 12.55 20.69
C MET A 160 -2.44 13.34 20.78
N SER A 161 -1.55 13.09 19.83
CA SER A 161 -0.32 13.86 19.66
C SER A 161 -0.48 14.98 18.63
N ALA A 162 0.25 16.08 18.83
CA ALA A 162 0.37 17.17 17.86
C ALA A 162 1.83 17.34 17.43
N SER A 163 2.00 17.93 16.24
CA SER A 163 3.30 18.38 15.74
C SER A 163 3.79 19.60 16.52
N LEU A 164 5.10 19.68 16.73
CA LEU A 164 5.75 20.87 17.27
C LEU A 164 5.99 21.92 16.17
N SER A 165 6.15 23.19 16.52
CA SER A 165 6.66 24.22 15.61
C SER A 165 8.08 23.90 15.14
N LYS A 166 8.52 24.46 14.01
CA LYS A 166 9.86 24.16 13.45
C LYS A 166 10.98 24.51 14.44
N ASP A 167 10.84 25.60 15.17
CA ASP A 167 11.82 26.05 16.17
C ASP A 167 11.94 25.05 17.32
N LEU A 168 10.80 24.54 17.82
CA LEU A 168 10.78 23.52 18.85
C LEU A 168 11.27 22.15 18.35
N GLN A 169 11.01 21.83 17.08
CA GLN A 169 11.54 20.60 16.45
C GLN A 169 13.07 20.65 16.36
N GLN A 170 13.66 21.79 16.01
CA GLN A 170 15.12 21.96 15.98
C GLN A 170 15.71 21.92 17.38
N LYS A 171 15.06 22.57 18.37
CA LYS A 171 15.55 22.61 19.75
C LYS A 171 15.61 21.23 20.41
N TYR A 172 14.58 20.39 20.22
CA TYR A 172 14.46 19.10 20.90
C TYR A 172 14.67 17.89 19.99
N ASN A 173 14.81 18.09 18.67
CA ASN A 173 14.92 17.02 17.65
C ASN A 173 13.76 16.00 17.68
N VAL A 174 12.56 16.47 18.03
CA VAL A 174 11.34 15.65 18.11
C VAL A 174 10.25 16.25 17.22
N ARG A 175 9.59 15.41 16.40
CA ARG A 175 8.51 15.86 15.49
C ARG A 175 7.18 16.11 16.20
N SER A 176 6.79 15.24 17.15
CA SER A 176 5.47 15.28 17.80
C SER A 176 5.47 14.78 19.25
N ILE A 177 4.57 15.36 20.04
CA ILE A 177 4.38 15.03 21.46
C ILE A 177 2.89 14.99 21.82
N PRO A 178 2.46 14.16 22.80
CA PRO A 178 1.11 14.23 23.36
C PRO A 178 0.78 15.62 23.91
N ILE A 179 -0.39 16.15 23.55
CA ILE A 179 -0.84 17.47 24.02
C ILE A 179 -1.20 17.42 25.52
N ARG A 180 -0.86 18.49 26.26
CA ARG A 180 -1.33 18.73 27.64
C ARG A 180 -2.17 20.00 27.72
N LYS A 181 -2.79 20.18 28.88
CA LYS A 181 -3.37 21.47 29.28
C LYS A 181 -2.25 22.51 29.41
N ASP A 182 -2.57 23.75 29.10
CA ASP A 182 -1.68 24.92 29.13
C ASP A 182 -0.52 24.90 28.12
N ASP A 183 -0.52 23.97 27.15
CA ASP A 183 0.31 24.13 25.96
C ASP A 183 -0.27 25.25 25.09
N GLU A 184 0.59 26.10 24.51
CA GLU A 184 0.17 27.10 23.52
C GLU A 184 0.20 26.48 22.14
N VAL A 185 -0.86 26.75 21.38
CA VAL A 185 -1.09 26.09 20.11
C VAL A 185 -1.58 27.04 19.03
N LEU A 186 -1.15 26.78 17.80
CA LEU A 186 -1.59 27.41 16.56
C LEU A 186 -2.46 26.42 15.76
N ILE A 187 -3.62 26.86 15.30
CA ILE A 187 -4.51 26.05 14.47
C ILE A 187 -4.12 26.20 12.99
N VAL A 188 -3.81 25.08 12.34
CA VAL A 188 -3.33 25.06 10.94
C VAL A 188 -4.43 24.71 9.94
N ARG A 189 -5.40 23.88 10.34
CA ARG A 189 -6.46 23.38 9.44
C ARG A 189 -7.85 23.61 10.00
N GLY A 190 -8.81 23.87 9.11
CA GLY A 190 -10.23 24.09 9.43
C GLY A 190 -10.61 25.57 9.50
N SER A 191 -11.86 25.86 9.88
CA SER A 191 -12.43 27.21 9.85
C SER A 191 -11.75 28.19 10.80
N ASN A 192 -11.13 27.70 11.88
CA ASN A 192 -10.42 28.53 12.87
C ASN A 192 -8.91 28.59 12.61
N LYS A 193 -8.47 28.44 11.36
CA LYS A 193 -7.05 28.53 10.98
C LYS A 193 -6.47 29.90 11.33
N GLY A 194 -5.21 29.93 11.77
CA GLY A 194 -4.49 31.17 12.11
C GLY A 194 -4.75 31.70 13.52
N LYS A 195 -5.75 31.15 14.23
CA LYS A 195 -5.96 31.47 15.63
C LYS A 195 -4.96 30.72 16.51
N GLU A 196 -4.42 31.43 17.48
CA GLU A 196 -3.57 30.92 18.54
C GLU A 196 -4.28 30.99 19.88
N GLY A 197 -3.96 30.05 20.77
CA GLY A 197 -4.48 30.05 22.12
C GLY A 197 -3.89 28.94 22.98
N ARG A 198 -4.14 29.01 24.29
CA ARG A 198 -3.76 27.95 25.23
C ARG A 198 -4.77 26.82 25.20
N VAL A 199 -4.31 25.60 25.42
CA VAL A 199 -5.21 24.44 25.56
C VAL A 199 -5.85 24.44 26.94
N THR A 200 -7.13 24.78 27.02
CA THR A 200 -7.90 24.78 28.28
C THR A 200 -8.11 23.36 28.79
N GLN A 201 -8.55 22.46 27.92
CA GLN A 201 -8.85 21.08 28.29
C GLN A 201 -8.63 20.10 27.14
N VAL A 202 -8.19 18.89 27.50
CA VAL A 202 -7.98 17.76 26.59
C VAL A 202 -9.05 16.71 26.87
N TYR A 203 -10.10 16.68 26.05
CA TYR A 203 -11.24 15.78 26.20
C TYR A 203 -10.98 14.46 25.47
N ARG A 204 -10.31 13.52 26.14
CA ARG A 204 -9.86 12.25 25.55
C ARG A 204 -10.99 11.32 25.12
N LYS A 205 -12.15 11.34 25.80
CA LYS A 205 -13.28 10.47 25.46
C LYS A 205 -13.85 10.77 24.06
N LYS A 206 -13.77 12.03 23.61
CA LYS A 206 -14.24 12.52 22.29
C LYS A 206 -13.10 12.78 21.29
N PHE A 207 -11.84 12.49 21.62
CA PHE A 207 -10.66 12.78 20.77
C PHE A 207 -10.53 14.27 20.38
N VAL A 208 -10.88 15.17 21.30
CA VAL A 208 -10.97 16.60 21.05
C VAL A 208 -10.17 17.39 22.07
N ILE A 209 -9.59 18.51 21.63
CA ILE A 209 -9.03 19.56 22.47
C ILE A 209 -9.89 20.82 22.37
N HIS A 210 -9.95 21.56 23.48
CA HIS A 210 -10.54 22.89 23.51
C HIS A 210 -9.42 23.91 23.68
N VAL A 211 -9.41 24.90 22.80
CA VAL A 211 -8.42 25.98 22.76
C VAL A 211 -9.11 27.26 23.22
N GLU A 212 -8.38 28.08 23.95
CA GLU A 212 -8.81 29.41 24.38
C GLU A 212 -9.13 30.29 23.17
N ARG A 213 -10.09 31.22 23.30
CA ARG A 213 -10.58 32.13 22.24
C ARG A 213 -11.26 31.45 21.04
N VAL A 214 -11.32 30.13 21.02
CA VAL A 214 -11.99 29.36 19.98
C VAL A 214 -13.36 28.91 20.47
N VAL A 215 -14.29 29.87 20.45
CA VAL A 215 -15.67 29.70 20.90
C VAL A 215 -16.65 29.86 19.75
N LYS A 216 -17.84 29.28 19.92
CA LYS A 216 -19.04 29.52 19.13
C LYS A 216 -20.11 30.07 20.06
N GLU A 217 -20.80 31.09 19.60
CA GLU A 217 -21.94 31.66 20.32
C GLU A 217 -23.19 30.81 20.05
N LYS A 218 -23.99 30.59 21.10
CA LYS A 218 -25.34 30.00 20.98
C LYS A 218 -26.35 31.11 20.74
N ALA A 219 -27.56 30.74 20.30
CA ALA A 219 -28.69 31.68 20.19
C ALA A 219 -28.99 32.43 21.50
N ASN A 220 -28.71 31.81 22.65
CA ASN A 220 -28.91 32.38 23.98
C ASN A 220 -27.78 33.36 24.39
N GLY A 221 -26.85 33.71 23.50
CA GLY A 221 -25.70 34.59 23.78
C GLY A 221 -24.53 33.96 24.55
N SER A 222 -24.70 32.76 25.14
CA SER A 222 -23.61 32.06 25.83
C SER A 222 -22.56 31.50 24.86
N ALA A 223 -21.27 31.64 25.20
CA ALA A 223 -20.16 31.10 24.41
C ALA A 223 -19.82 29.63 24.78
N VAL A 224 -19.59 28.78 23.78
CA VAL A 224 -19.17 27.38 23.95
C VAL A 224 -17.90 27.10 23.18
N ASN A 225 -16.92 26.46 23.84
CA ASN A 225 -15.66 26.10 23.20
C ASN A 225 -15.87 25.11 22.06
N THR A 226 -15.34 25.43 20.88
CA THR A 226 -15.36 24.51 19.75
C THR A 226 -14.30 23.42 19.92
N GLY A 227 -14.68 22.18 19.64
CA GLY A 227 -13.78 21.05 19.66
C GLY A 227 -12.88 20.99 18.43
N ILE A 228 -11.57 20.87 18.63
CA ILE A 228 -10.58 20.70 17.55
C ILE A 228 -9.84 19.38 17.74
N HIS A 229 -9.49 18.70 16.64
CA HIS A 229 -8.66 17.50 16.70
C HIS A 229 -7.16 17.89 16.80
N PRO A 230 -6.37 17.25 17.68
CA PRO A 230 -4.97 17.60 17.92
C PRO A 230 -4.08 17.58 16.67
N SER A 231 -4.34 16.71 15.69
CA SER A 231 -3.56 16.64 14.44
C SER A 231 -3.73 17.86 13.52
N LYS A 232 -4.74 18.71 13.75
CA LYS A 232 -4.98 19.94 12.99
C LYS A 232 -4.23 21.16 13.56
N VAL A 233 -3.43 20.92 14.60
CA VAL A 233 -2.87 21.94 15.46
C VAL A 233 -1.36 21.73 15.59
N VAL A 234 -0.62 22.83 15.72
CA VAL A 234 0.83 22.86 15.95
C VAL A 234 1.09 23.48 17.32
N ILE A 235 1.95 22.87 18.12
CA ILE A 235 2.33 23.41 19.43
C ILE A 235 3.41 24.48 19.22
N THR A 236 3.16 25.68 19.73
CA THR A 236 4.09 26.83 19.66
C THR A 236 4.93 26.95 20.93
N LYS A 237 4.33 26.76 22.11
CA LYS A 237 5.05 26.70 23.40
C LYS A 237 4.60 25.49 24.22
N LEU A 238 5.58 24.83 24.84
CA LEU A 238 5.37 23.62 25.64
C LEU A 238 5.35 23.97 27.13
N LYS A 239 4.38 23.40 27.87
CA LYS A 239 4.47 23.32 29.33
C LYS A 239 5.47 22.24 29.72
N LEU A 240 6.61 22.63 30.31
CA LEU A 240 7.71 21.75 30.66
C LEU A 240 7.60 21.26 32.11
N ASP A 241 7.34 19.96 32.27
CA ASP A 241 7.42 19.24 33.55
C ASP A 241 8.59 18.25 33.54
N LYS A 242 8.97 17.71 34.71
CA LYS A 242 10.00 16.66 34.84
C LYS A 242 9.77 15.49 33.88
N ASP A 243 8.54 14.98 33.83
CA ASP A 243 8.20 13.84 32.95
C ASP A 243 8.12 14.22 31.46
N ARG A 244 7.82 15.48 31.16
CA ARG A 244 7.78 15.92 29.76
C ARG A 244 9.18 16.04 29.19
N LYS A 245 10.15 16.51 29.99
CA LYS A 245 11.58 16.52 29.63
C LYS A 245 12.08 15.10 29.37
N LYS A 246 11.79 14.15 30.27
CA LYS A 246 12.11 12.72 30.07
C LYS A 246 11.55 12.14 28.76
N ILE A 247 10.32 12.53 28.36
CA ILE A 247 9.74 12.09 27.08
C ILE A 247 10.46 12.69 25.89
N LEU A 248 10.87 13.96 25.96
CA LEU A 248 11.59 14.64 24.90
C LEU A 248 12.99 14.03 24.72
N GLU A 249 13.71 13.80 25.82
CA GLU A 249 15.03 13.14 25.83
C GLU A 249 14.95 11.73 25.22
N ARG A 250 13.98 10.92 25.66
CA ARG A 250 13.79 9.56 25.12
C ARG A 250 13.41 9.55 23.62
N LYS A 251 12.69 10.56 23.15
CA LYS A 251 12.25 10.66 21.74
C LYS A 251 13.27 11.35 20.84
N ASN A 252 14.34 11.91 21.40
CA ASN A 252 15.34 12.65 20.65
C ASN A 252 15.98 11.75 19.59
N ARG A 253 15.76 12.11 18.32
CA ARG A 253 16.21 11.30 17.17
C ARG A 253 17.72 11.24 17.05
N ALA A 254 18.42 12.29 17.51
CA ALA A 254 19.88 12.35 17.47
C ALA A 254 20.56 11.21 18.26
N VAL A 255 19.87 10.62 19.24
CA VAL A 255 20.38 9.47 20.00
C VAL A 255 20.08 8.16 19.26
N GLY A 256 18.90 8.04 18.64
CA GLY A 256 18.48 6.81 17.96
C GLY A 256 19.19 6.54 16.64
N ASP A 257 19.53 7.59 15.88
CA ASP A 257 20.17 7.44 14.57
C ASP A 257 21.67 7.07 14.70
N LYS A 258 22.33 7.51 15.78
CA LYS A 258 23.72 7.12 16.10
C LYS A 258 23.89 5.62 16.31
N ASN A 259 22.88 4.96 16.88
CA ASN A 259 22.94 3.53 17.19
C ASN A 259 22.57 2.63 15.99
N LYS A 260 22.08 3.21 14.89
CA LYS A 260 21.67 2.47 13.68
C LYS A 260 22.60 2.65 12.49
N GLY A 261 23.52 3.61 12.55
CA GLY A 261 24.43 3.92 11.45
C GLY A 261 25.80 3.29 11.62
N LYS A 262 26.08 2.28 10.80
CA LYS A 262 27.39 1.68 10.48
C LYS A 262 27.91 0.65 11.49
N PHE A 263 27.39 -0.58 11.41
CA PHE A 263 28.24 -1.74 11.65
C PHE A 263 29.08 -1.95 10.39
N THR A 264 30.40 -1.95 10.54
CA THR A 264 31.30 -2.38 9.47
C THR A 264 31.24 -3.90 9.36
N GLU A 265 31.59 -4.49 8.21
CA GLU A 265 31.63 -5.96 8.05
C GLU A 265 32.53 -6.63 9.10
N ALA A 266 33.53 -5.92 9.60
CA ALA A 266 34.40 -6.34 10.70
C ALA A 266 33.65 -6.47 12.05
N ASP A 267 32.69 -5.60 12.34
CA ASP A 267 31.89 -5.65 13.58
C ASP A 267 30.89 -6.82 13.58
N VAL A 268 30.49 -7.27 12.39
CA VAL A 268 29.58 -8.42 12.21
C VAL A 268 30.34 -9.75 12.29
N ALA A 269 31.59 -9.80 11.82
CA ALA A 269 32.44 -10.99 11.89
C ALA A 269 32.87 -11.35 13.32
N MET A 270 33.07 -10.36 14.19
CA MET A 270 33.50 -10.55 15.58
C MET A 270 32.37 -10.95 16.54
N ALA A 271 31.10 -10.83 16.14
CA ALA A 271 29.95 -11.18 16.99
C ALA A 271 29.61 -12.69 17.00
N ASN A 272 30.23 -13.47 16.11
CA ASN A 272 30.06 -14.93 16.02
C ASN A 272 31.25 -15.71 16.61
N VAL A 273 32.19 -15.03 17.27
CA VAL A 273 33.33 -15.65 17.96
C VAL A 273 33.12 -15.49 19.46
N ASP A 274 32.17 -16.26 19.99
CA ASP A 274 32.04 -16.59 21.41
C ASP A 274 31.43 -18.00 21.51
#